data_AF-T1IN85-F1
#
_entry.id   AF-T1IN85-F1
#
_cell.length_a   1.000
_cell.length_b   1.000
_cell.length_c   1.000
_cell.angle_alpha   90.00
_cell.angle_beta   90.00
_cell.angle_gamma   90.00
#
_symmetry.space_group_name_H-M   'P 1'
#
loop_
_entity.id
_entity.type
_entity.pdbx_description
1 polymer ?
#
loop_
_entity_poly.entity_id
_entity_poly.type
_entity_poly.pdbx_seq_one_letter_code
_entity_poly.pdbx_strand_id
1 'polypeptide(L)'
;MQMLVAFVKLTASFPYFTLNAVRMLLLGFIIPPHNPLFDALRNDLSEDCIEHNRIDVDKVFLRLQNCLTDVIKPLFSGVLQNGRFMGPFVEALCDKADLLVCLVKAEDEVKICLTREKQEYFEYTLRSMAASIIYGCKKGGQSFKSLFSKEGSACMFKAQPHFPHCAKLLPREAKNRTLNFWFQEKHCIQQGQFADCIVRVLIAKCDDDKVANVFHGLFKAMFVNTPCEQYYDNNTNNLKADMTLLGTLMLILTRVA
;
A
#
# COMPACT_ATOMS: atom_id res chain seq x y z
N MET A 1 -40.75 8.80 -5.42
CA MET A 1 -39.45 8.99 -4.73
C MET A 1 -39.49 8.56 -3.24
N GLN A 2 -40.20 7.48 -2.86
CA GLN A 2 -40.24 6.99 -1.46
C GLN A 2 -40.06 5.46 -1.31
N MET A 3 -40.06 4.69 -2.40
CA MET A 3 -39.77 3.23 -2.35
C MET A 3 -38.28 2.86 -2.31
N LEU A 4 -37.36 3.77 -2.68
CA LEU A 4 -35.92 3.50 -2.66
C LEU A 4 -35.31 3.51 -1.25
N VAL A 5 -36.01 4.07 -0.26
CA VAL A 5 -35.55 4.20 1.14
C VAL A 5 -35.91 2.96 1.97
N ALA A 6 -36.90 2.17 1.55
CA ALA A 6 -37.33 0.95 2.24
C ALA A 6 -36.42 -0.26 1.93
N PHE A 7 -35.84 -0.33 0.72
CA PHE A 7 -34.97 -1.45 0.31
C PHE A 7 -33.63 -1.48 1.07
N VAL A 8 -33.25 -0.38 1.72
CA VAL A 8 -32.00 -0.23 2.48
C VAL A 8 -32.09 -0.83 3.90
N LYS A 9 -33.28 -1.22 4.38
CA LYS A 9 -33.49 -1.74 5.75
C LYS A 9 -33.72 -3.26 5.86
N LEU A 10 -33.64 -4.02 4.77
CA LEU A 10 -34.11 -5.42 4.73
C LEU A 10 -33.07 -6.50 4.36
N THR A 11 -31.77 -6.17 4.30
CA THR A 11 -30.68 -7.14 4.05
C THR A 11 -29.83 -7.45 5.29
N ALA A 12 -30.42 -7.30 6.49
CA ALA A 12 -29.83 -7.73 7.75
C ALA A 12 -29.98 -9.25 7.96
N SER A 13 -29.16 -10.05 7.29
CA SER A 13 -28.76 -11.42 7.68
C SER A 13 -27.66 -11.92 6.72
N PHE A 14 -26.46 -12.21 7.25
CA PHE A 14 -25.28 -12.84 6.63
C PHE A 14 -25.50 -13.39 5.19
N PRO A 15 -24.86 -12.82 4.13
CA PRO A 15 -23.40 -12.89 4.00
C PRO A 15 -22.76 -11.66 3.29
N TYR A 16 -23.06 -10.43 3.73
CA TYR A 16 -22.62 -9.21 3.02
C TYR A 16 -21.19 -8.71 3.30
N PHE A 17 -20.47 -9.28 4.27
CA PHE A 17 -19.23 -8.67 4.80
C PHE A 17 -17.97 -8.92 3.96
N THR A 18 -17.86 -10.09 3.31
CA THR A 18 -16.75 -10.36 2.38
C THR A 18 -16.82 -9.48 1.14
N LEU A 19 -18.04 -9.23 0.63
CA LEU A 19 -18.23 -8.42 -0.58
C LEU A 19 -17.82 -6.96 -0.36
N ASN A 20 -18.10 -6.38 0.81
CA ASN A 20 -17.66 -5.01 1.10
C ASN A 20 -16.16 -4.90 1.36
N ALA A 21 -15.54 -5.82 2.13
CA ALA A 21 -14.09 -5.81 2.30
C ALA A 21 -13.32 -5.98 0.97
N VAL A 22 -13.82 -6.85 0.08
CA VAL A 22 -13.26 -7.02 -1.27
C VAL A 22 -13.54 -5.79 -2.14
N ARG A 23 -14.75 -5.21 -2.11
CA ARG A 23 -15.08 -3.97 -2.83
C ARG A 23 -14.28 -2.77 -2.33
N MET A 24 -13.91 -2.75 -1.06
CA MET A 24 -13.05 -1.75 -0.43
C MET A 24 -11.59 -1.90 -0.86
N LEU A 25 -11.04 -3.12 -0.92
CA LEU A 25 -9.74 -3.37 -1.56
C LEU A 25 -9.77 -2.96 -3.05
N LEU A 26 -10.80 -3.37 -3.80
CA LEU A 26 -10.98 -3.00 -5.21
C LEU A 26 -11.07 -1.47 -5.44
N LEU A 27 -11.70 -0.73 -4.53
CA LEU A 27 -11.82 0.74 -4.60
C LEU A 27 -10.59 1.46 -4.02
N GLY A 28 -9.79 0.82 -3.17
CA GLY A 28 -8.49 1.35 -2.76
C GLY A 28 -7.46 1.31 -3.89
N PHE A 29 -7.53 0.30 -4.77
CA PHE A 29 -6.76 0.27 -6.02
C PHE A 29 -7.30 1.21 -7.11
N ILE A 30 -8.49 1.81 -6.93
CA ILE A 30 -8.76 3.11 -7.54
C ILE A 30 -7.93 4.13 -6.79
N ILE A 31 -6.72 4.31 -7.30
CA ILE A 31 -5.84 5.42 -6.96
C ILE A 31 -6.71 6.69 -7.00
N PRO A 32 -6.95 7.36 -5.85
CA PRO A 32 -7.77 8.56 -5.85
C PRO A 32 -7.12 9.60 -6.76
N PRO A 33 -7.89 10.50 -7.41
CA PRO A 33 -7.34 11.52 -8.31
C PRO A 33 -6.33 12.47 -7.65
N HIS A 34 -6.18 12.39 -6.33
CA HIS A 34 -5.08 12.93 -5.55
C HIS A 34 -4.41 11.79 -4.77
N ASN A 35 -3.41 11.14 -5.38
CA ASN A 35 -2.48 10.27 -4.70
C ASN A 35 -1.18 11.06 -4.45
N PRO A 36 -0.76 11.25 -3.18
CA PRO A 36 0.45 11.99 -2.81
C PRO A 36 1.71 11.62 -3.59
N LEU A 37 1.88 10.36 -4.00
CA LEU A 37 3.02 9.92 -4.81
C LEU A 37 2.92 10.43 -6.25
N PHE A 38 1.73 10.41 -6.84
CA PHE A 38 1.50 10.86 -8.22
C PHE A 38 1.48 12.38 -8.31
N ASP A 39 0.90 13.05 -7.30
CA ASP A 39 1.04 14.49 -7.13
C ASP A 39 2.53 14.85 -7.01
N ALA A 40 3.31 14.10 -6.22
CA ALA A 40 4.74 14.37 -6.03
C ALA A 40 5.59 14.09 -7.28
N LEU A 41 5.34 13.00 -7.98
CA LEU A 41 5.98 12.70 -9.26
C LEU A 41 5.62 13.75 -10.31
N ARG A 42 4.35 14.21 -10.37
CA ARG A 42 3.91 15.29 -11.27
C ARG A 42 4.66 16.60 -11.02
N ASN A 43 4.84 17.00 -9.74
CA ASN A 43 5.62 18.18 -9.38
C ASN A 43 7.12 18.02 -9.71
N ASP A 44 7.59 16.79 -9.94
CA ASP A 44 8.98 16.50 -10.23
C ASP A 44 9.32 16.43 -11.73
N LEU A 45 8.32 16.18 -12.59
CA LEU A 45 8.48 16.17 -14.04
C LEU A 45 8.62 17.60 -14.60
N SER A 46 9.48 17.77 -15.61
CA SER A 46 9.60 19.02 -16.37
C SER A 46 8.43 19.17 -17.36
N GLU A 47 7.72 20.31 -17.30
CA GLU A 47 6.64 20.65 -18.24
C GLU A 47 7.14 20.68 -19.69
N ASP A 48 8.25 21.35 -19.97
CA ASP A 48 8.91 21.39 -21.29
C ASP A 48 9.19 19.99 -21.82
N CYS A 49 9.68 19.08 -20.96
CA CYS A 49 9.98 17.71 -21.33
C CYS A 49 8.70 16.90 -21.62
N ILE A 50 7.65 17.08 -20.81
CA ILE A 50 6.34 16.47 -21.00
C ILE A 50 5.77 16.87 -22.36
N GLU A 51 5.80 18.16 -22.71
CA GLU A 51 5.32 18.66 -24.00
C GLU A 51 6.16 18.13 -25.16
N HIS A 52 7.50 18.23 -25.05
CA HIS A 52 8.43 17.79 -26.10
C HIS A 52 8.28 16.29 -26.44
N ASN A 53 8.17 15.44 -25.41
CA ASN A 53 8.01 13.98 -25.57
C ASN A 53 6.54 13.55 -25.74
N ARG A 54 5.59 14.50 -25.70
CA ARG A 54 4.13 14.26 -25.78
C ARG A 54 3.63 13.25 -24.74
N ILE A 55 4.19 13.29 -23.54
CA ILE A 55 3.79 12.40 -22.44
C ILE A 55 2.46 12.88 -21.87
N ASP A 56 1.45 12.03 -21.90
CA ASP A 56 0.20 12.28 -21.19
C ASP A 56 0.27 11.58 -19.83
N VAL A 57 0.70 12.34 -18.81
CA VAL A 57 0.94 11.85 -17.44
C VAL A 57 -0.31 11.22 -16.82
N ASP A 58 -1.49 11.79 -17.07
CA ASP A 58 -2.76 11.21 -16.61
C ASP A 58 -3.04 9.86 -17.30
N LYS A 59 -2.76 9.74 -18.61
CA LYS A 59 -2.85 8.44 -19.30
C LYS A 59 -1.78 7.44 -18.84
N VAL A 60 -0.58 7.86 -18.44
CA VAL A 60 0.43 6.94 -17.85
C VAL A 60 -0.11 6.36 -16.55
N PHE A 61 -0.63 7.21 -15.65
CA PHE A 61 -1.22 6.77 -14.40
C PHE A 61 -2.47 5.91 -14.60
N LEU A 62 -3.32 6.24 -15.58
CA LEU A 62 -4.47 5.41 -15.94
C LEU A 62 -4.04 4.05 -16.52
N ARG A 63 -2.98 3.99 -17.34
CA ARG A 63 -2.37 2.73 -17.80
C ARG A 63 -1.86 1.89 -16.63
N LEU A 64 -1.11 2.50 -15.71
CA LEU A 64 -0.60 1.83 -14.51
C LEU A 64 -1.75 1.29 -13.64
N GLN A 65 -2.76 2.11 -13.37
CA GLN A 65 -3.94 1.72 -12.59
C GLN A 65 -4.70 0.57 -13.25
N ASN A 66 -4.90 0.62 -14.57
CA ASN A 66 -5.55 -0.46 -15.31
C ASN A 66 -4.71 -1.75 -15.28
N CYS A 67 -3.39 -1.64 -15.47
CA CYS A 67 -2.45 -2.77 -15.40
C CYS A 67 -2.49 -3.45 -14.02
N LEU A 68 -2.40 -2.66 -12.94
CA LEU A 68 -2.55 -3.17 -11.57
C LEU A 68 -3.94 -3.79 -11.35
N THR A 69 -5.00 -3.15 -11.85
CA THR A 69 -6.37 -3.66 -11.76
C THR A 69 -6.52 -5.00 -12.49
N ASP A 70 -5.95 -5.17 -13.68
CA ASP A 70 -6.04 -6.40 -14.46
C ASP A 70 -5.16 -7.53 -13.89
N VAL A 71 -4.07 -7.21 -13.21
CA VAL A 71 -3.30 -8.18 -12.40
C VAL A 71 -4.11 -8.64 -11.18
N ILE A 72 -4.82 -7.71 -10.52
CA ILE A 72 -5.45 -7.93 -9.21
C ILE A 72 -6.89 -8.51 -9.32
N LYS A 73 -7.65 -8.12 -10.33
CA LYS A 73 -9.05 -8.49 -10.54
C LYS A 73 -9.28 -10.01 -10.67
N PRO A 74 -8.46 -10.79 -11.40
CA PRO A 74 -8.57 -12.25 -11.46
C PRO A 74 -8.37 -12.92 -10.09
N LEU A 75 -7.50 -12.35 -9.25
CA LEU A 75 -7.22 -12.85 -7.89
C LEU A 75 -8.51 -12.84 -7.04
N PHE A 76 -9.32 -11.79 -7.18
CA PHE A 76 -10.56 -11.61 -6.40
C PHE A 76 -11.75 -12.43 -6.92
N SER A 77 -11.86 -12.68 -8.23
CA SER A 77 -12.92 -13.57 -8.75
C SER A 77 -12.83 -14.99 -8.19
N GLY A 78 -11.60 -15.50 -7.98
CA GLY A 78 -11.38 -16.83 -7.37
C GLY A 78 -11.73 -16.88 -5.88
N VAL A 79 -11.51 -15.79 -5.14
CA VAL A 79 -11.82 -15.67 -3.71
C VAL A 79 -13.34 -15.62 -3.46
N LEU A 80 -14.06 -14.78 -4.22
CA LEU A 80 -15.50 -14.57 -4.00
C LEU A 80 -16.35 -15.80 -4.31
N GLN A 81 -15.94 -16.64 -5.28
CA GLN A 81 -16.76 -17.77 -5.74
C GLN A 81 -16.68 -19.02 -4.86
N ASN A 82 -15.58 -19.23 -4.13
CA ASN A 82 -15.32 -20.50 -3.44
C ASN A 82 -15.57 -20.48 -1.93
N GLY A 83 -15.77 -19.30 -1.32
CA GLY A 83 -15.80 -19.14 0.14
C GLY A 83 -14.51 -19.58 0.86
N ARG A 84 -13.48 -19.96 0.10
CA ARG A 84 -12.19 -20.41 0.60
C ARG A 84 -11.26 -19.22 0.79
N PHE A 85 -10.49 -19.35 1.86
CA PHE A 85 -9.31 -18.59 2.25
C PHE A 85 -8.53 -17.97 1.09
N MET A 86 -7.94 -16.80 1.32
CA MET A 86 -7.16 -15.98 0.35
C MET A 86 -5.87 -16.66 -0.20
N GLY A 87 -5.71 -17.97 -0.05
CA GLY A 87 -4.56 -18.74 -0.56
C GLY A 87 -4.29 -18.51 -2.05
N PRO A 88 -5.29 -18.69 -2.95
CA PRO A 88 -5.12 -18.43 -4.38
C PRO A 88 -4.85 -16.95 -4.70
N PHE A 89 -5.38 -16.02 -3.89
CA PHE A 89 -5.05 -14.59 -4.02
C PHE A 89 -3.58 -14.33 -3.66
N VAL A 90 -3.06 -14.96 -2.61
CA VAL A 90 -1.66 -14.82 -2.21
C VAL A 90 -0.73 -15.50 -3.20
N GLU A 91 -1.04 -16.73 -3.63
CA GLU A 91 -0.25 -17.45 -4.63
C GLU A 91 -0.14 -16.62 -5.92
N ALA A 92 -1.26 -16.19 -6.49
CA ALA A 92 -1.21 -15.38 -7.69
C ALA A 92 -0.80 -13.91 -7.44
N LEU A 93 -0.77 -13.37 -6.21
CA LEU A 93 -0.05 -12.12 -5.91
C LEU A 93 1.48 -12.34 -5.96
N CYS A 94 1.95 -13.53 -5.59
CA CYS A 94 3.36 -13.88 -5.44
C CYS A 94 4.00 -14.49 -6.70
N ASP A 95 3.21 -15.11 -7.56
CA ASP A 95 3.64 -15.61 -8.88
C ASP A 95 3.73 -14.48 -9.92
N LYS A 96 3.14 -13.30 -9.65
CA LYS A 96 2.99 -12.20 -10.61
C LYS A 96 4.21 -11.28 -10.69
N ALA A 97 5.18 -11.70 -11.50
CA ALA A 97 6.15 -10.78 -12.13
C ALA A 97 5.43 -9.61 -12.83
N ASP A 98 4.23 -9.83 -13.37
CA ASP A 98 3.40 -8.83 -14.05
C ASP A 98 3.17 -7.55 -13.23
N LEU A 99 3.09 -7.62 -11.89
CA LEU A 99 2.87 -6.43 -11.06
C LEU A 99 4.11 -5.51 -11.05
N LEU A 100 5.31 -6.10 -11.06
CA LEU A 100 6.55 -5.36 -11.26
C LEU A 100 6.66 -4.84 -12.69
N VAL A 101 6.19 -5.60 -13.70
CA VAL A 101 6.13 -5.13 -15.10
C VAL A 101 5.21 -3.92 -15.25
N CYS A 102 4.08 -3.84 -14.55
CA CYS A 102 3.23 -2.65 -14.53
C CYS A 102 3.99 -1.41 -14.02
N LEU A 103 4.74 -1.57 -12.93
CA LEU A 103 5.54 -0.50 -12.33
C LEU A 103 6.69 -0.05 -13.25
N VAL A 104 7.46 -1.00 -13.80
CA VAL A 104 8.59 -0.71 -14.71
C VAL A 104 8.12 -0.03 -16.00
N LYS A 105 6.97 -0.41 -16.57
CA LYS A 105 6.43 0.26 -17.76
C LYS A 105 6.05 1.72 -17.47
N ALA A 106 5.39 1.97 -16.34
CA ALA A 106 5.07 3.33 -15.93
C ALA A 106 6.35 4.14 -15.64
N GLU A 107 7.38 3.48 -15.10
CA GLU A 107 8.69 4.07 -14.84
C GLU A 107 9.42 4.47 -16.13
N ASP A 108 9.51 3.55 -17.10
CA ASP A 108 10.15 3.79 -18.40
C ASP A 108 9.53 5.00 -19.14
N GLU A 109 8.22 5.18 -19.05
CA GLU A 109 7.50 6.30 -19.67
C GLU A 109 7.76 7.66 -18.99
N VAL A 110 7.91 7.71 -17.67
CA VAL A 110 8.07 8.99 -16.93
C VAL A 110 9.52 9.38 -16.66
N LYS A 111 10.43 8.40 -16.52
CA LYS A 111 11.81 8.66 -16.08
C LYS A 111 12.59 9.55 -17.04
N ILE A 112 12.22 9.57 -18.33
CA ILE A 112 12.86 10.43 -19.34
C ILE A 112 12.69 11.93 -19.05
N CYS A 113 11.69 12.32 -18.25
CA CYS A 113 11.44 13.70 -17.83
C CYS A 113 11.75 13.98 -16.36
N LEU A 114 12.46 13.07 -15.70
CA LEU A 114 13.03 13.26 -14.38
C LEU A 114 14.53 13.59 -14.49
N THR A 115 15.03 14.48 -13.64
CA THR A 115 16.48 14.63 -13.45
C THR A 115 17.06 13.38 -12.79
N ARG A 116 18.37 13.13 -12.93
CA ARG A 116 19.04 11.96 -12.33
C ARG A 116 18.76 11.81 -10.82
N GLU A 117 18.74 12.91 -10.07
CA GLU A 117 18.38 12.93 -8.65
C GLU A 117 16.93 12.47 -8.42
N LYS A 118 15.99 12.98 -9.22
CA LYS A 118 14.56 12.62 -9.11
C LYS A 118 14.27 11.18 -9.56
N GLN A 119 15.01 10.68 -10.55
CA GLN A 119 15.01 9.27 -10.92
C GLN A 119 15.39 8.40 -9.72
N GLU A 120 16.45 8.76 -8.98
CA GLU A 120 16.90 8.02 -7.80
C GLU A 120 15.82 7.94 -6.69
N TYR A 121 15.13 9.04 -6.37
CA TYR A 121 14.01 9.03 -5.42
C TYR A 121 12.79 8.26 -5.90
N PHE A 122 12.56 8.23 -7.21
CA PHE A 122 11.51 7.42 -7.79
C PHE A 122 11.86 5.93 -7.74
N GLU A 123 13.09 5.55 -8.10
CA GLU A 123 13.63 4.20 -7.95
C GLU A 123 13.56 3.74 -6.49
N TYR A 124 13.92 4.58 -5.50
CA TYR A 124 13.75 4.23 -4.08
C TYR A 124 12.29 3.86 -3.77
N THR A 125 11.33 4.63 -4.27
CA THR A 125 9.90 4.34 -4.08
C THR A 125 9.49 2.99 -4.69
N LEU A 126 9.96 2.69 -5.91
CA LEU A 126 9.64 1.45 -6.61
C LEU A 126 10.32 0.23 -5.97
N ARG A 127 11.59 0.36 -5.56
CA ARG A 127 12.33 -0.65 -4.78
C ARG A 127 11.62 -0.92 -3.45
N SER A 128 11.18 0.11 -2.73
CA SER A 128 10.37 -0.04 -1.51
C SER A 128 9.13 -0.89 -1.79
N MET A 129 8.32 -0.53 -2.80
CA MET A 129 7.12 -1.31 -3.14
C MET A 129 7.45 -2.77 -3.47
N ALA A 130 8.42 -3.01 -4.35
CA ALA A 130 8.87 -4.34 -4.74
C ALA A 130 9.33 -5.17 -3.54
N ALA A 131 10.09 -4.57 -2.62
CA ALA A 131 10.60 -5.24 -1.45
C ALA A 131 9.49 -5.70 -0.48
N SER A 132 8.40 -4.94 -0.33
CA SER A 132 7.22 -5.40 0.45
C SER A 132 6.59 -6.65 -0.16
N ILE A 133 6.43 -6.69 -1.48
CA ILE A 133 5.85 -7.82 -2.21
C ILE A 133 6.76 -9.03 -2.04
N ILE A 134 8.06 -8.86 -2.28
CA ILE A 134 9.07 -9.90 -2.09
C ILE A 134 9.03 -10.44 -0.65
N TYR A 135 8.98 -9.59 0.38
CA TYR A 135 8.85 -10.03 1.77
C TYR A 135 7.56 -10.82 2.01
N GLY A 136 6.41 -10.27 1.60
CA GLY A 136 5.10 -10.88 1.80
C GLY A 136 4.99 -12.26 1.13
N CYS A 137 5.72 -12.44 0.04
CA CYS A 137 5.80 -13.64 -0.78
C CYS A 137 6.86 -14.66 -0.38
N LYS A 138 7.76 -14.33 0.58
CA LYS A 138 8.72 -15.30 1.13
C LYS A 138 7.98 -16.54 1.66
N LYS A 139 8.62 -17.71 1.47
CA LYS A 139 8.10 -19.03 1.90
C LYS A 139 6.70 -19.33 1.35
N GLY A 140 6.46 -19.08 0.06
CA GLY A 140 5.18 -19.36 -0.60
C GLY A 140 4.03 -18.48 -0.11
N GLY A 141 4.33 -17.21 0.19
CA GLY A 141 3.37 -16.23 0.67
C GLY A 141 2.94 -16.40 2.13
N GLN A 142 3.75 -17.03 2.99
CA GLN A 142 3.34 -17.33 4.37
C GLN A 142 2.94 -16.07 5.16
N SER A 143 3.64 -14.95 4.96
CA SER A 143 3.34 -13.68 5.60
C SER A 143 1.95 -13.16 5.20
N PHE A 144 1.66 -13.08 3.91
CA PHE A 144 0.33 -12.68 3.43
C PHE A 144 -0.75 -13.70 3.80
N LYS A 145 -0.47 -15.01 3.75
CA LYS A 145 -1.41 -16.07 4.21
C LYS A 145 -1.75 -15.93 5.69
N SER A 146 -0.82 -15.47 6.53
CA SER A 146 -1.09 -15.15 7.95
C SER A 146 -1.90 -13.86 8.12
N LEU A 147 -1.61 -12.82 7.35
CA LEU A 147 -2.37 -11.56 7.38
C LEU A 147 -3.83 -11.77 6.96
N PHE A 148 -4.03 -12.52 5.87
CA PHE A 148 -5.35 -12.83 5.33
C PHE A 148 -5.99 -14.08 5.92
N SER A 149 -5.49 -14.58 7.05
CA SER A 149 -6.16 -15.66 7.79
C SER A 149 -7.44 -15.15 8.45
N LYS A 150 -8.26 -16.06 8.99
CA LYS A 150 -9.45 -15.68 9.76
C LYS A 150 -9.06 -14.87 11.00
N GLU A 151 -8.01 -15.32 11.68
CA GLU A 151 -7.38 -14.71 12.85
C GLU A 151 -6.72 -13.38 12.47
N GLY A 152 -5.95 -13.36 11.37
CA GLY A 152 -5.30 -12.16 10.87
C GLY A 152 -6.29 -11.06 10.46
N SER A 153 -7.35 -11.43 9.75
CA SER A 153 -8.42 -10.52 9.36
C SER A 153 -9.22 -10.01 10.57
N ALA A 154 -9.47 -10.86 11.57
CA ALA A 154 -10.14 -10.45 12.81
C ALA A 154 -9.27 -9.49 13.64
N CYS A 155 -7.97 -9.73 13.73
CA CYS A 155 -6.98 -8.82 14.30
C CYS A 155 -6.98 -7.46 13.59
N MET A 156 -6.89 -7.44 12.26
CA MET A 156 -6.93 -6.21 11.46
C MET A 156 -8.22 -5.42 11.69
N PHE A 157 -9.38 -6.09 11.77
CA PHE A 157 -10.66 -5.45 12.08
C PHE A 157 -10.71 -4.84 13.49
N LYS A 158 -10.15 -5.52 14.51
CA LYS A 158 -10.01 -4.97 15.87
C LYS A 158 -9.08 -3.74 15.91
N ALA A 159 -8.01 -3.75 15.10
CA ALA A 159 -6.98 -2.71 15.08
C ALA A 159 -7.36 -1.47 14.24
N GLN A 160 -8.10 -1.65 13.15
CA GLN A 160 -8.43 -0.61 12.16
C GLN A 160 -8.90 0.74 12.75
N PRO A 161 -9.80 0.80 13.76
CA PRO A 161 -10.29 2.06 14.32
C PRO A 161 -9.20 2.93 14.99
N HIS A 162 -8.03 2.35 15.29
CA HIS A 162 -6.93 3.02 15.96
C HIS A 162 -5.86 3.57 14.99
N PHE A 163 -5.78 3.08 13.75
CA PHE A 163 -4.82 3.56 12.75
C PHE A 163 -4.92 5.08 12.42
N PRO A 164 -6.09 5.75 12.46
CA PRO A 164 -6.18 7.20 12.30
C PRO A 164 -5.42 8.01 13.37
N HIS A 165 -5.07 7.40 14.51
CA HIS A 165 -4.15 8.03 15.47
C HIS A 165 -2.71 8.05 14.92
N CYS A 166 -2.22 6.90 14.44
CA CYS A 166 -0.88 6.78 13.86
C CYS A 166 -0.70 7.68 12.63
N ALA A 167 -1.72 7.80 11.77
CA ALA A 167 -1.69 8.67 10.60
C ALA A 167 -1.38 10.15 10.91
N LYS A 168 -1.55 10.61 12.16
CA LYS A 168 -1.19 11.97 12.59
C LYS A 168 0.33 12.22 12.67
N LEU A 169 1.13 11.15 12.68
CA LEU A 169 2.61 11.20 12.70
C LEU A 169 3.18 11.47 11.29
N LEU A 170 2.41 11.16 10.24
CA LEU A 170 2.79 11.45 8.86
C LEU A 170 2.64 12.95 8.55
N PRO A 171 3.47 13.51 7.63
CA PRO A 171 3.33 14.90 7.20
C PRO A 171 1.97 15.11 6.51
N ARG A 172 1.19 16.08 7.00
CA ARG A 172 -0.12 16.45 6.41
C ARG A 172 0.01 17.23 5.11
N GLU A 173 1.18 17.83 4.88
CA GLU A 173 1.46 18.75 3.79
C GLU A 173 2.03 18.01 2.58
N ALA A 174 1.22 17.16 1.93
CA ALA A 174 1.62 16.44 0.71
C ALA A 174 1.42 17.25 -0.59
N LYS A 175 0.56 18.28 -0.55
CA LYS A 175 0.26 19.11 -1.73
C LYS A 175 1.49 19.94 -2.11
N ASN A 176 1.84 19.95 -3.40
CA ASN A 176 3.02 20.62 -3.97
C ASN A 176 4.38 20.09 -3.44
N ARG A 177 4.45 18.86 -2.94
CA ARG A 177 5.72 18.21 -2.58
C ARG A 177 6.34 17.49 -3.78
N THR A 178 7.65 17.30 -3.74
CA THR A 178 8.47 16.53 -4.68
C THR A 178 8.78 15.15 -4.09
N LEU A 179 9.29 14.19 -4.87
CA LEU A 179 9.60 12.84 -4.39
C LEU A 179 10.62 12.83 -3.25
N ASN A 180 11.65 13.67 -3.35
CA ASN A 180 12.71 13.80 -2.34
C ASN A 180 12.18 14.19 -0.94
N PHE A 181 11.01 14.83 -0.85
CA PHE A 181 10.36 15.18 0.42
C PHE A 181 10.21 13.98 1.34
N TRP A 182 9.82 12.82 0.80
CA TRP A 182 9.58 11.60 1.58
C TRP A 182 10.85 10.94 2.10
N PHE A 183 12.03 11.33 1.58
CA PHE A 183 13.34 10.76 1.92
C PHE A 183 14.22 11.71 2.72
N GLN A 184 13.71 12.88 3.12
CA GLN A 184 14.38 13.76 4.08
C GLN A 184 14.37 13.11 5.48
N GLU A 185 15.45 13.27 6.24
CA GLU A 185 15.62 12.75 7.62
C GLU A 185 14.36 12.86 8.49
N LYS A 186 13.80 14.07 8.62
CA LYS A 186 12.59 14.34 9.40
C LYS A 186 11.40 13.48 8.96
N HIS A 187 11.25 13.26 7.66
CA HIS A 187 10.15 12.49 7.08
C HIS A 187 10.42 10.97 7.12
N CYS A 188 11.68 10.53 7.06
CA CYS A 188 12.06 9.16 7.39
C CYS A 188 11.77 8.81 8.87
N ILE A 189 12.12 9.69 9.80
CA ILE A 189 11.81 9.54 11.24
C ILE A 189 10.29 9.47 11.44
N GLN A 190 9.51 10.37 10.83
CA GLN A 190 8.04 10.34 10.91
C GLN A 190 7.43 9.05 10.35
N GLN A 191 7.99 8.50 9.28
CA GLN A 191 7.55 7.21 8.73
C GLN A 191 7.90 6.05 9.68
N GLY A 192 9.05 6.08 10.35
CA GLY A 192 9.43 5.10 11.37
C GLY A 192 8.56 5.16 12.63
N GLN A 193 8.10 6.36 13.00
CA GLN A 193 7.15 6.57 14.10
C GLN A 193 5.72 6.13 13.73
N PHE A 194 5.24 6.48 12.53
CA PHE A 194 3.95 5.99 12.01
C PHE A 194 3.89 4.47 12.05
N ALA A 195 4.95 3.84 11.58
CA ALA A 195 5.13 2.42 11.55
C ALA A 195 5.11 1.71 12.90
N ASP A 196 5.97 2.13 13.83
CA ASP A 196 6.01 1.61 15.19
C ASP A 196 4.63 1.76 15.87
N CYS A 197 3.94 2.89 15.64
CA CYS A 197 2.56 3.08 16.09
C CYS A 197 1.60 2.02 15.53
N ILE A 198 1.63 1.70 14.22
CA ILE A 198 0.80 0.64 13.64
C ILE A 198 1.11 -0.72 14.28
N VAL A 199 2.39 -1.07 14.45
CA VAL A 199 2.81 -2.34 15.05
C VAL A 199 2.34 -2.44 16.51
N ARG A 200 2.52 -1.40 17.31
CA ARG A 200 2.02 -1.33 18.70
C ARG A 200 0.51 -1.41 18.79
N VAL A 201 -0.22 -0.79 17.85
CA VAL A 201 -1.68 -0.93 17.76
C VAL A 201 -2.07 -2.38 17.49
N LEU A 202 -1.36 -3.10 16.61
CA LEU A 202 -1.63 -4.52 16.36
C LEU A 202 -1.37 -5.37 17.60
N ILE A 203 -0.21 -5.23 18.25
CA ILE A 203 0.11 -5.93 19.52
C ILE A 203 -0.96 -5.66 20.59
N ALA A 204 -1.41 -4.41 20.74
CA ALA A 204 -2.38 -4.01 21.77
C ALA A 204 -3.85 -4.36 21.44
N LYS A 205 -4.16 -4.90 20.26
CA LYS A 205 -5.54 -5.15 19.79
C LYS A 205 -5.78 -6.57 19.29
N CYS A 206 -4.73 -7.36 19.13
CA CYS A 206 -4.81 -8.70 18.57
C CYS A 206 -4.48 -9.75 19.63
N ASP A 207 -4.97 -10.98 19.41
CA ASP A 207 -4.84 -12.06 20.39
C ASP A 207 -3.47 -12.78 20.25
N ASP A 208 -2.73 -12.52 19.16
CA ASP A 208 -1.32 -12.86 19.01
C ASP A 208 -0.55 -11.81 18.17
N ASP A 209 0.78 -11.84 18.27
CA ASP A 209 1.69 -10.90 17.60
C ASP A 209 1.97 -11.25 16.13
N LYS A 210 1.39 -12.30 15.53
CA LYS A 210 1.77 -12.73 14.16
C LYS A 210 1.49 -11.64 13.14
N VAL A 211 0.35 -10.96 13.25
CA VAL A 211 0.00 -9.86 12.34
C VAL A 211 0.91 -8.66 12.57
N ALA A 212 1.24 -8.35 13.82
CA ALA A 212 2.22 -7.31 14.14
C ALA A 212 3.58 -7.62 13.51
N ASN A 213 4.09 -8.85 13.66
CA ASN A 213 5.34 -9.33 13.06
C ASN A 213 5.30 -9.34 11.52
N VAL A 214 4.16 -9.70 10.90
CA VAL A 214 3.98 -9.62 9.43
C VAL A 214 4.00 -8.19 8.95
N PHE A 215 3.28 -7.29 9.63
CA PHE A 215 3.34 -5.87 9.34
C PHE A 215 4.77 -5.39 9.46
N HIS A 216 5.40 -5.58 10.62
CA HIS A 216 6.77 -5.18 10.94
C HIS A 216 7.83 -5.76 9.96
N GLY A 217 7.63 -6.95 9.40
CA GLY A 217 8.52 -7.47 8.35
C GLY A 217 8.22 -6.95 6.92
N LEU A 218 6.94 -6.76 6.56
CA LEU A 218 6.53 -6.12 5.29
C LEU A 218 7.07 -4.71 5.22
N PHE A 219 6.80 -4.01 6.32
CA PHE A 219 7.47 -2.83 6.79
C PHE A 219 9.00 -3.01 6.50
N LYS A 220 9.81 -3.80 7.24
CA LYS A 220 11.29 -3.88 7.09
C LYS A 220 11.81 -3.68 5.67
N ALA A 221 11.27 -4.48 4.77
CA ALA A 221 11.76 -4.59 3.42
C ALA A 221 11.68 -3.25 2.66
N MET A 222 10.73 -2.37 2.98
CA MET A 222 10.54 -1.13 2.23
C MET A 222 11.50 0.03 2.59
N PHE A 223 12.05 0.17 3.80
CA PHE A 223 13.12 1.16 4.08
C PHE A 223 14.48 0.62 3.63
N VAL A 224 14.68 -0.69 3.60
CA VAL A 224 15.95 -1.31 3.21
C VAL A 224 16.34 -0.89 1.78
N ASN A 225 17.59 -0.46 1.60
CA ASN A 225 18.11 0.19 0.39
C ASN A 225 17.45 1.54 0.05
N THR A 226 17.02 2.31 1.05
CA THR A 226 16.58 3.72 0.91
C THR A 226 17.31 4.62 1.90
N PRO A 227 17.36 5.95 1.68
CA PRO A 227 17.90 6.92 2.64
C PRO A 227 17.26 6.86 4.05
N CYS A 228 16.08 6.24 4.17
CA CYS A 228 15.37 6.14 5.43
C CYS A 228 15.86 5.00 6.34
N GLU A 229 16.55 3.98 5.82
CA GLU A 229 16.94 2.74 6.54
C GLU A 229 17.46 3.00 7.97
N GLN A 230 18.49 3.84 8.10
CA GLN A 230 19.11 4.26 9.36
C GLN A 230 18.16 4.89 10.41
N TYR A 231 17.03 5.47 10.00
CA TYR A 231 16.07 6.13 10.91
C TYR A 231 15.03 5.18 11.47
N TYR A 232 14.95 3.98 10.92
CA TYR A 232 14.04 2.98 11.43
C TYR A 232 14.57 2.33 12.70
N ASP A 233 15.72 1.68 12.59
CA ASP A 233 16.29 0.76 13.58
C ASP A 233 16.52 1.43 14.92
N ASN A 234 16.98 2.69 14.86
CA ASN A 234 17.29 3.50 16.02
C ASN A 234 16.06 3.79 16.91
N ASN A 235 14.84 3.71 16.37
CA ASN A 235 13.60 3.87 17.14
C ASN A 235 13.04 2.55 17.72
N THR A 236 13.43 1.38 17.18
CA THR A 236 12.84 0.08 17.57
C THR A 236 13.61 -0.68 18.64
N ASN A 237 14.57 -0.06 19.31
CA ASN A 237 15.40 -0.64 20.38
C ASN A 237 14.64 -1.29 21.57
N ASN A 238 13.31 -1.16 21.67
CA ASN A 238 12.46 -1.83 22.67
C ASN A 238 11.49 -2.89 22.10
N LEU A 239 11.45 -3.12 20.79
CA LEU A 239 10.75 -4.24 20.16
C LEU A 239 11.75 -5.10 19.38
N LYS A 240 12.01 -6.32 19.83
CA LYS A 240 12.75 -7.29 19.03
C LYS A 240 11.93 -7.66 17.78
N ALA A 241 12.56 -7.51 16.61
CA ALA A 241 12.14 -7.97 15.27
C ALA A 241 11.57 -6.95 14.25
N ASP A 242 12.28 -5.82 14.04
CA ASP A 242 12.80 -5.28 12.74
C ASP A 242 11.98 -5.35 11.41
N MET A 243 11.66 -4.30 10.60
CA MET A 243 11.95 -2.83 10.51
C MET A 243 10.74 -2.04 9.82
N THR A 244 10.83 -0.94 8.99
CA THR A 244 9.68 -0.34 8.18
C THR A 244 9.89 0.09 6.70
N LEU A 245 8.91 0.31 5.73
CA LEU A 245 7.88 1.34 5.27
C LEU A 245 6.52 0.68 4.87
N LEU A 246 5.35 1.37 4.78
CA LEU A 246 4.14 0.92 3.99
C LEU A 246 3.02 1.98 3.76
N GLY A 247 3.34 3.28 3.74
CA GLY A 247 2.31 4.36 3.75
C GLY A 247 1.28 4.28 2.61
N THR A 248 1.71 3.93 1.40
CA THR A 248 0.85 3.91 0.20
C THR A 248 -0.13 2.73 0.18
N LEU A 249 0.30 1.53 0.61
CA LEU A 249 -0.61 0.38 0.78
C LEU A 249 -1.60 0.61 1.94
N MET A 250 -1.20 1.33 2.99
CA MET A 250 -2.11 1.64 4.10
C MET A 250 -3.16 2.69 3.74
N LEU A 251 -2.92 3.61 2.81
CA LEU A 251 -3.98 4.49 2.29
C LEU A 251 -5.06 3.72 1.51
N ILE A 252 -4.67 2.66 0.80
CA ILE A 252 -5.57 1.68 0.16
C ILE A 252 -6.40 0.92 1.21
N LEU A 253 -5.89 0.73 2.43
CA LEU A 253 -6.56 0.05 3.55
C LEU A 253 -7.23 0.99 4.57
N THR A 254 -7.09 2.31 4.45
CA THR A 254 -7.66 3.30 5.41
C THR A 254 -8.69 4.22 4.80
N ARG A 255 -8.80 4.33 3.47
CA ARG A 255 -10.02 4.80 2.77
C ARG A 255 -11.10 3.71 2.64
N VAL A 256 -11.03 2.73 3.55
CA VAL A 256 -11.78 1.47 3.63
C VAL A 256 -12.61 1.42 4.94
N ALA A 257 -12.93 2.62 5.45
CA ALA A 257 -13.89 2.89 6.52
C ALA A 257 -14.71 4.12 6.14
#